data_AF-A0A2G9TLJ1-F1
#
_entry.id   AF-A0A2G9TLJ1-F1
#
_cell.length_a   1.000
_cell.length_b   1.000
_cell.length_c   1.000
_cell.angle_alpha   90.00
_cell.angle_beta   90.00
_cell.angle_gamma   90.00
#
_symmetry.space_group_name_H-M   'P 1'
#
loop_
_entity.id
_entity.type
_entity.pdbx_description
1 polymer ?
#
loop_
_entity_poly.entity_id
_entity_poly.type
_entity_poly.pdbx_seq_one_letter_code
_entity_poly.pdbx_strand_id
1 'polypeptide(L)'
;MAQAAKNWYQSYIEAGAAGVHFEDQLGSEKKCGHMGGKVLIPTAQHIRHLNAARLAADVCGAPTIVVARTDAESSRLLTRYELGALGFKYQFITLAGFHANSYSMFDLARNYKEKGMLAYSSLQQQEFAAEQHGYSAVKHQREVGTGYFDHISNAVTGGQSSTTALAGSTEEAQFHTATASSEDEEILR
;
A
#
# COMPACT_ATOMS: atom_id res chain seq x y z
N MET A 1 25.33 15.54 -1.76
CA MET A 1 24.26 14.67 -2.32
C MET A 1 24.36 13.21 -1.88
N ALA A 2 25.54 12.56 -1.92
CA ALA A 2 25.69 11.16 -1.47
C ALA A 2 25.26 10.91 -0.01
N GLN A 3 25.56 11.84 0.91
CA GLN A 3 25.12 11.74 2.31
C GLN A 3 23.58 11.75 2.47
N ALA A 4 22.89 12.57 1.66
CA ALA A 4 21.43 12.61 1.68
C ALA A 4 20.82 11.29 1.19
N ALA A 5 21.35 10.73 0.09
CA ALA A 5 20.92 9.43 -0.42
C ALA A 5 21.11 8.31 0.62
N LYS A 6 22.25 8.31 1.34
CA LYS A 6 22.49 7.38 2.46
C LYS A 6 21.42 7.52 3.54
N ASN A 7 21.22 8.73 4.07
CA ASN A 7 20.27 8.96 5.16
C ASN A 7 18.84 8.57 4.76
N TRP A 8 18.41 8.91 3.55
CA TRP A 8 17.07 8.57 3.05
C TRP A 8 16.89 7.05 2.94
N TYR A 9 17.92 6.35 2.46
CA TYR A 9 17.86 4.89 2.37
C TYR A 9 17.78 4.23 3.75
N GLN A 10 18.54 4.73 4.74
CA GLN A 10 18.43 4.25 6.12
C GLN A 10 17.03 4.45 6.68
N SER A 11 16.42 5.62 6.49
CA SER A 11 15.03 5.86 6.92
C SER A 11 14.03 4.90 6.27
N TYR A 12 14.23 4.52 5.00
CA TYR A 12 13.40 3.49 4.36
C TYR A 12 13.60 2.10 4.98
N ILE A 13 14.82 1.72 5.32
CA ILE A 13 15.11 0.45 6.00
C ILE A 13 14.45 0.43 7.37
N GLU A 14 14.63 1.49 8.16
CA GLU A 14 14.03 1.64 9.50
C GLU A 14 12.49 1.58 9.45
N ALA A 15 11.89 2.09 8.38
CA ALA A 15 10.45 2.00 8.13
C ALA A 15 9.99 0.62 7.60
N GLY A 16 10.90 -0.33 7.38
CA GLY A 16 10.58 -1.70 6.94
C GLY A 16 10.46 -1.88 5.42
N ALA A 17 11.01 -0.97 4.60
CA ALA A 17 10.98 -1.12 3.15
C ALA A 17 11.82 -2.31 2.66
N ALA A 18 11.22 -3.19 1.85
CA ALA A 18 11.91 -4.34 1.24
C ALA A 18 12.84 -3.93 0.07
N GLY A 19 12.56 -2.79 -0.57
CA GLY A 19 13.37 -2.27 -1.66
C GLY A 19 13.13 -0.78 -1.90
N VAL A 20 14.14 -0.10 -2.43
CA VAL A 20 14.07 1.33 -2.79
C VAL A 20 14.65 1.52 -4.18
N HIS A 21 13.96 2.29 -5.01
CA HIS A 21 14.44 2.64 -6.34
C HIS A 21 15.06 4.04 -6.38
N PHE A 22 16.12 4.20 -7.15
CA PHE A 22 16.78 5.49 -7.40
C PHE A 22 16.74 5.79 -8.89
N GLU A 23 16.51 7.04 -9.25
CA GLU A 23 16.54 7.51 -10.65
C GLU A 23 17.75 8.42 -10.92
N ASP A 24 18.20 8.45 -12.17
CA ASP A 24 19.33 9.25 -12.66
C ASP A 24 18.93 10.68 -13.07
N GLN A 25 17.94 11.27 -12.38
CA GLN A 25 17.57 12.67 -12.53
C GLN A 25 18.29 13.59 -11.54
N LEU A 26 18.45 14.85 -11.92
CA LEU A 26 18.92 15.92 -11.02
C LEU A 26 17.85 16.20 -9.96
N GLY A 27 18.19 16.02 -8.69
CA GLY A 27 17.22 16.14 -7.59
C GLY A 27 16.53 17.50 -7.48
N SER A 28 17.20 18.60 -7.83
CA SER A 28 16.60 19.95 -7.83
C SER A 28 15.59 20.17 -8.94
N GLU A 29 15.61 19.35 -9.98
CA GLU A 29 14.75 19.47 -11.16
C GLU A 29 13.98 18.20 -11.48
N LYS A 30 13.80 17.32 -10.48
CA LYS A 30 13.08 16.04 -10.62
C LYS A 30 11.72 16.24 -11.27
N LYS A 31 11.39 15.42 -12.27
CA LYS A 31 10.07 15.36 -12.90
C LYS A 31 9.54 13.92 -12.93
N CYS A 32 8.23 13.74 -13.12
CA CYS A 32 7.68 12.42 -13.43
C CYS A 32 8.30 11.90 -14.74
N GLY A 33 8.58 10.59 -14.83
CA GLY A 33 9.23 10.01 -16.02
C GLY A 33 8.50 10.24 -17.33
N HIS A 34 7.18 10.50 -17.26
CA HIS A 34 6.30 10.77 -18.39
C HIS A 34 6.15 12.27 -18.71
N MET A 35 6.86 13.16 -18.00
CA MET A 35 6.85 14.61 -18.25
C MET A 35 8.07 15.02 -19.07
N GLY A 36 7.91 16.09 -19.86
CA GLY A 36 9.03 16.77 -20.50
C GLY A 36 9.91 17.53 -19.48
N GLY A 37 11.10 17.96 -19.92
CA GLY A 37 12.01 18.78 -19.10
C GLY A 37 12.79 17.99 -18.03
N LYS A 38 12.96 16.67 -18.21
CA LYS A 38 13.82 15.85 -17.34
C LYS A 38 15.29 16.27 -17.53
N VAL A 39 16.02 16.40 -16.43
CA VAL A 39 17.46 16.70 -16.44
C VAL A 39 18.20 15.50 -15.84
N LEU A 40 19.04 14.86 -16.64
CA LEU A 40 19.82 13.70 -16.21
C LEU A 40 21.09 14.13 -15.46
N ILE A 41 21.51 13.34 -14.48
CA ILE A 41 22.85 13.41 -13.89
C ILE A 41 23.83 12.53 -14.68
N PRO A 42 25.15 12.79 -14.62
CA PRO A 42 26.15 11.91 -15.21
C PRO A 42 26.06 10.49 -14.63
N THR A 43 26.31 9.46 -15.45
CA THR A 43 26.27 8.04 -15.04
C THR A 43 27.10 7.76 -13.79
N ALA A 44 28.31 8.31 -13.71
CA ALA A 44 29.19 8.16 -12.54
C ALA A 44 28.57 8.73 -11.26
N GLN A 45 27.74 9.75 -11.35
CA GLN A 45 27.00 10.30 -10.21
C GLN A 45 25.88 9.36 -9.78
N HIS A 46 25.13 8.77 -10.71
CA HIS A 46 24.09 7.80 -10.35
C HIS A 46 24.69 6.54 -9.72
N ILE A 47 25.82 6.04 -10.23
CA ILE A 47 26.57 4.93 -9.60
C ILE A 47 26.95 5.26 -8.15
N ARG A 48 27.40 6.49 -7.87
CA ARG A 48 27.68 6.91 -6.48
C ARG A 48 26.44 6.89 -5.58
N HIS A 49 25.26 7.22 -6.11
CA HIS A 49 24.02 7.11 -5.35
C HIS A 49 23.67 5.64 -5.05
N LEU A 50 23.82 4.74 -6.04
CA LEU A 50 23.58 3.31 -5.86
C LEU A 50 24.56 2.69 -4.85
N ASN A 51 25.84 3.05 -4.90
CA ASN A 51 26.83 2.61 -3.91
C ASN A 51 26.52 3.14 -2.51
N ALA A 52 26.06 4.39 -2.37
CA ALA A 52 25.64 4.95 -1.09
C ALA A 52 24.41 4.21 -0.52
N ALA A 53 23.47 3.82 -1.37
CA ALA A 53 22.31 3.01 -0.97
C ALA A 53 22.73 1.61 -0.51
N ARG A 54 23.60 0.92 -1.27
CA ARG A 54 24.13 -0.38 -0.85
C ARG A 54 24.89 -0.28 0.48
N LEU A 55 25.76 0.72 0.64
CA LEU A 55 26.46 0.96 1.90
C LEU A 55 25.50 1.21 3.07
N ALA A 56 24.39 1.91 2.85
CA ALA A 56 23.37 2.10 3.87
C ALA A 56 22.70 0.77 4.28
N ALA A 57 22.34 -0.08 3.31
CA ALA A 57 21.85 -1.44 3.58
C ALA A 57 22.86 -2.26 4.40
N ASP A 58 24.12 -2.26 3.98
CA ASP A 58 25.19 -3.03 4.63
C ASP A 58 25.42 -2.56 6.08
N VAL A 59 25.43 -1.24 6.33
CA VAL A 59 25.55 -0.66 7.68
C VAL A 59 24.34 -1.01 8.55
N CYS A 60 23.14 -1.04 7.99
CA CYS A 60 21.93 -1.44 8.70
C CYS A 60 21.78 -2.97 8.84
N GLY A 61 22.65 -3.77 8.23
CA GLY A 61 22.57 -5.23 8.25
C GLY A 61 21.33 -5.78 7.54
N ALA A 62 20.75 -5.05 6.60
CA ALA A 62 19.50 -5.41 5.92
C ALA A 62 19.74 -5.80 4.45
N PRO A 63 19.19 -6.93 3.96
CA PRO A 63 19.31 -7.34 2.56
C PRO A 63 18.34 -6.59 1.63
N THR A 64 18.16 -5.28 1.83
CA THR A 64 17.22 -4.44 1.08
C THR A 64 17.60 -4.40 -0.41
N ILE A 65 16.60 -4.48 -1.28
CA ILE A 65 16.77 -4.47 -2.74
C ILE A 65 17.02 -3.02 -3.20
N VAL A 66 18.03 -2.83 -4.06
CA VAL A 66 18.30 -1.55 -4.72
C VAL A 66 17.86 -1.67 -6.18
N VAL A 67 16.93 -0.81 -6.62
CA VAL A 67 16.47 -0.78 -8.01
C VAL A 67 17.02 0.47 -8.69
N ALA A 68 17.83 0.31 -9.74
CA ALA A 68 18.33 1.41 -10.55
C ALA A 68 17.33 1.73 -11.67
N ARG A 69 16.86 2.96 -11.73
CA ARG A 69 15.97 3.48 -12.76
C ARG A 69 16.72 4.50 -13.61
N THR A 70 16.64 4.36 -14.92
CA THR A 70 17.08 5.41 -15.85
C THR A 70 15.88 6.11 -16.47
N ASP A 71 15.95 7.43 -16.56
CA ASP A 71 14.95 8.27 -17.22
C ASP A 71 15.43 8.80 -18.59
N ALA A 72 16.53 8.24 -19.10
CA ALA A 72 17.12 8.56 -20.41
C ALA A 72 16.25 8.15 -21.61
N GLU A 73 15.25 7.32 -21.38
CA GLU A 73 14.30 6.86 -22.38
C GLU A 73 12.85 7.15 -21.92
N SER A 74 11.93 7.23 -22.88
CA SER A 74 10.48 7.35 -22.63
C SER A 74 9.76 6.27 -23.46
N SER A 75 9.39 5.16 -22.81
CA SER A 75 9.17 3.88 -23.50
C SER A 75 7.80 3.65 -24.13
N ARG A 76 7.83 2.77 -25.14
CA ARG A 76 6.75 2.20 -25.96
C ARG A 76 5.81 1.20 -25.24
N LEU A 77 4.68 0.95 -25.91
CA LEU A 77 3.56 0.06 -25.54
C LEU A 77 3.94 -1.44 -25.63
N LEU A 78 4.31 -2.06 -24.51
CA LEU A 78 4.39 -3.53 -24.37
C LEU A 78 3.43 -4.01 -23.28
N THR A 79 2.83 -5.18 -23.45
CA THR A 79 1.91 -5.76 -22.46
C THR A 79 2.67 -6.39 -21.28
N ARG A 80 2.00 -6.58 -20.14
CA ARG A 80 2.60 -7.21 -18.95
C ARG A 80 3.15 -8.62 -19.21
N TYR A 81 2.49 -9.39 -20.07
CA TYR A 81 2.91 -10.76 -20.41
C TYR A 81 4.19 -10.78 -21.26
N GLU A 82 4.27 -9.90 -22.27
CA GLU A 82 5.47 -9.74 -23.09
C GLU A 82 6.66 -9.27 -22.24
N LEU A 83 6.44 -8.29 -21.35
CA LEU A 83 7.46 -7.84 -20.39
C LEU A 83 7.92 -8.98 -19.47
N GLY A 84 7.00 -9.81 -18.97
CA GLY A 84 7.35 -10.97 -18.14
C GLY A 84 8.25 -11.99 -18.86
N ALA A 85 7.96 -12.25 -20.14
CA ALA A 85 8.76 -13.12 -21.01
C ALA A 85 10.16 -12.55 -21.30
N LEU A 86 10.28 -11.23 -21.39
CA LEU A 86 11.55 -10.52 -21.57
C LEU A 86 12.38 -10.39 -20.28
N GLY A 87 11.88 -10.89 -19.14
CA GLY A 87 12.60 -10.90 -17.86
C GLY A 87 12.26 -9.75 -16.91
N PHE A 88 11.26 -8.92 -17.21
CA PHE A 88 10.77 -7.89 -16.27
C PHE A 88 9.95 -8.55 -15.13
N LYS A 89 10.64 -8.92 -14.04
CA LYS A 89 10.07 -9.66 -12.90
C LYS A 89 9.32 -8.82 -11.87
N TYR A 90 9.56 -7.51 -11.86
CA TYR A 90 8.85 -6.56 -11.00
C TYR A 90 8.11 -5.54 -11.88
N GLN A 91 6.78 -5.50 -11.76
CA GLN A 91 5.90 -4.65 -12.56
C GLN A 91 4.88 -3.98 -11.64
N PHE A 92 4.67 -2.68 -11.79
CA PHE A 92 3.80 -1.90 -10.90
C PHE A 92 3.07 -0.80 -11.67
N ILE A 93 1.84 -0.50 -11.24
CA ILE A 93 1.06 0.65 -11.74
C ILE A 93 1.24 1.79 -10.73
N THR A 94 2.04 2.79 -11.08
CA THR A 94 2.45 3.86 -10.15
C THR A 94 1.30 4.64 -9.53
N LEU A 95 0.26 4.94 -10.31
CA LEU A 95 -0.83 5.84 -9.90
C LEU A 95 -2.16 5.12 -9.65
N ALA A 96 -2.15 3.79 -9.49
CA ALA A 96 -3.37 3.01 -9.28
C ALA A 96 -4.19 3.52 -8.08
N GLY A 97 -3.52 3.76 -6.95
CA GLY A 97 -4.17 4.28 -5.75
C GLY A 97 -4.77 5.68 -5.93
N PHE A 98 -4.06 6.59 -6.61
CA PHE A 98 -4.56 7.94 -6.89
C PHE A 98 -5.83 7.88 -7.74
N HIS A 99 -5.79 7.16 -8.86
CA HIS A 99 -6.95 7.06 -9.75
C HIS A 99 -8.14 6.35 -9.09
N ALA A 100 -7.91 5.24 -8.39
CA ALA A 100 -8.98 4.48 -7.74
C ALA A 100 -9.67 5.32 -6.66
N ASN A 101 -8.90 5.95 -5.76
CA ASN A 101 -9.42 6.76 -4.67
C ASN A 101 -10.14 8.02 -5.18
N SER A 102 -9.51 8.77 -6.09
CA SER A 102 -10.11 10.00 -6.60
C SER A 102 -11.39 9.74 -7.38
N TYR A 103 -11.43 8.70 -8.20
CA TYR A 103 -12.62 8.36 -8.97
C TYR A 103 -13.75 7.83 -8.10
N SER A 104 -13.48 6.89 -7.18
CA SER A 104 -14.51 6.32 -6.32
C SER A 104 -15.19 7.39 -5.46
N MET A 105 -14.42 8.31 -4.90
CA MET A 105 -14.96 9.40 -4.09
C MET A 105 -15.74 10.41 -4.94
N PHE A 106 -15.24 10.75 -6.14
CA PHE A 106 -15.95 11.66 -7.04
C PHE A 106 -17.30 11.08 -7.48
N ASP A 107 -17.34 9.80 -7.87
CA ASP A 107 -18.57 9.15 -8.30
C ASP A 107 -19.58 9.01 -7.13
N LEU A 108 -19.11 8.62 -5.94
CA LEU A 108 -19.95 8.59 -4.75
C LEU A 108 -20.54 9.98 -4.43
N ALA A 109 -19.72 11.03 -4.40
CA ALA A 109 -20.17 12.39 -4.10
C ALA A 109 -21.19 12.91 -5.13
N ARG A 110 -20.95 12.64 -6.42
CA ARG A 110 -21.86 13.01 -7.51
C ARG A 110 -23.20 12.29 -7.37
N ASN A 111 -23.19 10.98 -7.17
CA ASN A 111 -24.42 10.18 -7.02
C ASN A 111 -25.14 10.51 -5.71
N TYR A 112 -24.42 10.82 -4.63
CA TYR A 112 -25.02 11.21 -3.35
C TYR A 112 -25.75 12.56 -3.45
N LYS A 113 -25.20 13.52 -4.21
CA LYS A 113 -25.90 14.78 -4.53
C LYS A 113 -27.24 14.55 -5.23
N GLU A 114 -27.32 13.56 -6.11
CA GLU A 114 -28.52 13.28 -6.91
C GLU A 114 -29.53 12.36 -6.19
N LYS A 115 -29.05 11.36 -5.44
CA LYS A 115 -29.86 10.23 -4.93
C LYS A 115 -29.79 10.05 -3.41
N GLY A 116 -29.04 10.89 -2.69
CA GLY A 116 -28.84 10.80 -1.25
C GLY A 116 -28.36 9.41 -0.82
N MET A 117 -28.96 8.88 0.25
CA MET A 117 -28.58 7.59 0.85
C MET A 117 -28.66 6.39 -0.09
N LEU A 118 -29.45 6.45 -1.17
CA LEU A 118 -29.48 5.36 -2.16
C LEU A 118 -28.11 5.15 -2.81
N ALA A 119 -27.34 6.22 -3.04
CA ALA A 119 -25.98 6.12 -3.58
C ALA A 119 -25.05 5.37 -2.63
N TYR A 120 -25.11 5.70 -1.33
CA TYR A 120 -24.29 5.05 -0.31
C TYR A 120 -24.72 3.60 -0.07
N SER A 121 -26.02 3.33 0.01
CA SER A 121 -26.55 1.96 0.12
C SER A 121 -26.16 1.11 -1.10
N SER A 122 -26.12 1.69 -2.31
CA SER A 122 -25.65 0.99 -3.50
C SER A 122 -24.16 0.61 -3.43
N LEU A 123 -23.32 1.46 -2.82
CA LEU A 123 -21.92 1.13 -2.53
C LEU A 123 -21.84 0.00 -1.50
N GLN A 124 -22.59 0.10 -0.40
CA GLN A 124 -22.62 -0.93 0.63
C GLN A 124 -23.07 -2.29 0.09
N GLN A 125 -24.05 -2.33 -0.83
CA GLN A 125 -24.46 -3.58 -1.47
C GLN A 125 -23.37 -4.16 -2.39
N GLN A 126 -22.52 -3.32 -2.99
CA GLN A 126 -21.35 -3.80 -3.73
C GLN A 126 -20.31 -4.39 -2.78
N GLU A 127 -20.11 -3.80 -1.59
CA GLU A 127 -19.24 -4.33 -0.55
C GLU A 127 -19.70 -5.72 -0.07
N PHE A 128 -21.00 -5.88 0.24
CA PHE A 128 -21.57 -7.19 0.57
C PHE A 128 -21.41 -8.19 -0.57
N ALA A 129 -21.69 -7.79 -1.81
CA ALA A 129 -21.53 -8.67 -2.96
C ALA A 129 -20.05 -9.07 -3.21
N ALA A 130 -19.10 -8.27 -2.75
CA ALA A 130 -17.67 -8.56 -2.87
C ALA A 130 -17.13 -9.50 -1.78
N GLU A 131 -17.87 -9.75 -0.69
CA GLU A 131 -17.47 -10.69 0.37
C GLU A 131 -17.19 -12.09 -0.21
N GLN A 132 -17.96 -12.52 -1.21
CA GLN A 132 -17.76 -13.82 -1.90
C GLN A 132 -16.40 -13.93 -2.62
N HIS A 133 -15.71 -12.80 -2.82
CA HIS A 133 -14.38 -12.71 -3.43
C HIS A 133 -13.28 -12.41 -2.40
N GLY A 134 -13.59 -12.44 -1.10
CA GLY A 134 -12.65 -12.23 -0.01
C GLY A 134 -12.57 -10.79 0.51
N TYR A 135 -13.49 -9.90 0.12
CA TYR A 135 -13.56 -8.56 0.72
C TYR A 135 -14.09 -8.61 2.16
N SER A 136 -13.38 -8.00 3.12
CA SER A 136 -13.74 -8.05 4.56
C SER A 136 -14.13 -6.72 5.17
N ALA A 137 -13.74 -5.60 4.55
CA ALA A 137 -13.83 -4.27 5.16
C ALA A 137 -15.27 -3.71 5.32
N VAL A 138 -16.29 -4.44 4.84
CA VAL A 138 -17.69 -4.18 5.17
C VAL A 138 -17.93 -4.24 6.70
N LYS A 139 -17.20 -5.10 7.40
CA LYS A 139 -17.08 -5.13 8.87
C LYS A 139 -15.89 -4.28 9.31
N HIS A 140 -16.07 -2.97 9.21
CA HIS A 140 -14.99 -2.00 9.38
C HIS A 140 -14.45 -1.93 10.81
N GLN A 141 -15.22 -2.30 11.84
CA GLN A 141 -14.71 -2.35 13.23
C GLN A 141 -13.70 -3.48 13.38
N ARG A 142 -14.05 -4.69 12.92
CA ARG A 142 -13.11 -5.81 12.84
C ARG A 142 -11.86 -5.44 12.01
N GLU A 143 -12.05 -4.86 10.83
CA GLU A 143 -10.97 -4.56 9.87
C GLU A 143 -9.90 -3.64 10.46
N VAL A 144 -10.29 -2.65 11.28
CA VAL A 144 -9.34 -1.73 11.94
C VAL A 144 -8.78 -2.27 13.27
N GLY A 145 -9.11 -3.51 13.62
CA GLY A 145 -8.52 -4.22 14.76
C GLY A 145 -9.25 -4.07 16.08
N THR A 146 -10.54 -3.70 16.10
CA THR A 146 -11.31 -3.59 17.36
C THR A 146 -11.24 -4.89 18.18
N GLY A 147 -11.38 -6.06 17.53
CA GLY A 147 -11.26 -7.36 18.20
C GLY A 147 -9.85 -7.66 18.73
N TYR A 148 -8.81 -7.20 18.03
CA TYR A 148 -7.43 -7.32 18.51
C TYR A 148 -7.23 -6.54 19.82
N PHE A 149 -7.78 -5.33 19.92
CA PHE A 149 -7.72 -4.55 21.15
C PHE A 149 -8.59 -5.12 22.28
N ASP A 150 -9.70 -5.78 21.96
CA ASP A 150 -10.50 -6.54 22.94
C ASP A 150 -9.69 -7.72 23.51
N HIS A 151 -8.93 -8.44 22.68
CA HIS A 151 -8.02 -9.49 23.16
C HIS A 151 -6.94 -8.94 24.09
N ILE A 152 -6.34 -7.78 23.76
CA ILE A 152 -5.38 -7.12 24.65
C ILE A 152 -6.05 -6.76 25.99
N SER A 153 -7.24 -6.16 25.94
CA SER A 153 -8.00 -5.77 27.14
C SER A 153 -8.28 -6.97 28.03
N ASN A 154 -8.71 -8.08 27.43
CA ASN A 154 -8.96 -9.33 28.16
C ASN A 154 -7.67 -9.97 28.68
N ALA A 155 -6.57 -9.94 27.94
CA ALA A 155 -5.28 -10.45 28.42
C ALA A 155 -4.79 -9.69 29.66
N VAL A 156 -4.94 -8.36 29.68
CA VAL A 156 -4.56 -7.51 30.83
C VAL A 156 -5.45 -7.75 32.05
N THR A 157 -6.73 -8.03 31.83
CA THR A 157 -7.75 -8.16 32.91
C THR A 157 -8.02 -9.60 33.33
N GLY A 158 -7.32 -10.59 32.78
CA GLY A 158 -7.61 -12.02 33.05
C GLY A 158 -8.99 -12.45 32.55
N GLY A 159 -9.47 -11.84 31.45
CA GLY A 159 -10.77 -12.10 30.84
C GLY A 159 -11.95 -11.47 31.58
N GLN A 160 -11.71 -10.48 32.44
CA GLN A 160 -12.75 -9.83 33.25
C GLN A 160 -13.08 -8.40 32.77
N SER A 161 -12.68 -8.04 31.55
CA SER A 161 -12.96 -6.71 31.00
C SER A 161 -14.45 -6.54 30.74
N SER A 162 -15.05 -5.47 31.29
CA SER A 162 -16.45 -5.13 31.09
C SER A 162 -16.67 -4.07 30.01
N THR A 163 -15.60 -3.61 29.35
CA THR A 163 -15.62 -2.50 28.39
C THR A 163 -14.98 -2.88 27.05
N THR A 164 -15.07 -4.15 26.66
CA THR A 164 -14.74 -4.59 25.29
C THR A 164 -15.71 -3.97 24.29
N ALA A 165 -15.27 -3.76 23.05
CA ALA A 165 -15.97 -2.93 22.09
C ALA A 165 -16.79 -3.70 21.05
N LEU A 166 -16.41 -4.93 20.68
CA LEU A 166 -17.14 -5.70 19.66
C LEU A 166 -18.45 -6.29 20.18
N ALA A 167 -18.44 -6.86 21.39
CA ALA A 167 -19.63 -7.45 21.99
C ALA A 167 -20.69 -6.37 22.23
N GLY A 168 -21.89 -6.57 21.68
CA GLY A 168 -22.99 -5.61 21.74
C GLY A 168 -22.89 -4.46 20.73
N SER A 169 -21.94 -4.49 19.80
CA SER A 169 -21.83 -3.51 18.72
C SER A 169 -22.92 -3.68 17.66
N THR A 170 -23.21 -2.62 16.89
CA THR A 170 -24.12 -2.72 15.73
C THR A 170 -23.55 -3.63 14.64
N GLU A 171 -22.23 -3.76 14.55
CA GLU A 171 -21.58 -4.67 13.61
C GLU A 171 -21.93 -6.13 13.94
N GLU A 172 -21.78 -6.55 15.19
CA GLU A 172 -22.18 -7.90 15.65
C GLU A 172 -23.68 -8.16 15.42
N ALA A 173 -24.51 -7.15 15.70
CA ALA A 173 -25.96 -7.27 15.64
C ALA A 173 -26.56 -7.25 14.22
N GLN A 174 -25.85 -6.71 13.21
CA GLN A 174 -26.42 -6.45 11.88
C GLN A 174 -25.63 -7.07 10.72
N PHE A 175 -24.38 -7.50 10.94
CA PHE A 175 -23.48 -8.01 9.90
C PHE A 175 -23.16 -9.49 10.14
N HIS A 176 -24.12 -10.35 9.77
CA HIS A 176 -24.08 -11.80 10.05
C HIS A 176 -23.36 -12.64 8.97
N THR A 177 -22.91 -12.04 7.88
CA THR A 177 -22.18 -12.75 6.83
C THR A 177 -20.82 -13.23 7.34
N ALA A 178 -20.46 -14.48 7.03
CA ALA A 178 -19.16 -15.04 7.38
C ALA A 178 -18.10 -14.46 6.44
N THR A 179 -17.49 -13.34 6.81
CA THR A 179 -16.29 -12.84 6.15
C THR A 179 -15.09 -13.52 6.77
N ALA A 180 -14.51 -14.46 6.01
CA ALA A 180 -13.47 -15.42 6.37
C ALA A 180 -14.00 -16.74 6.96
N SER A 181 -13.49 -17.85 6.43
CA SER A 181 -13.73 -19.19 6.96
C SER A 181 -13.21 -19.28 8.40
N SER A 182 -13.83 -20.11 9.23
CA SER A 182 -13.35 -20.44 10.59
C SER A 182 -11.91 -20.97 10.65
N GLU A 183 -11.25 -21.19 9.52
CA GLU A 183 -9.83 -21.55 9.44
C GLU A 183 -8.92 -20.32 9.63
N ASP A 184 -9.40 -19.09 9.43
CA ASP A 184 -8.61 -17.87 9.73
C ASP A 184 -8.62 -17.50 11.23
N GLU A 185 -9.34 -18.26 12.07
CA GLU A 185 -9.18 -18.26 13.54
C GLU A 185 -7.96 -19.08 14.01
N GLU A 186 -7.23 -19.73 13.09
CA GLU A 186 -6.07 -20.58 13.37
C GLU A 186 -4.76 -19.80 13.66
N ILE A 187 -4.86 -18.56 14.18
CA ILE A 187 -3.76 -17.91 14.92
C ILE A 187 -3.80 -18.33 16.42
N LEU A 188 -4.65 -19.30 16.78
CA LEU A 188 -4.88 -19.74 18.16
C LEU A 188 -4.66 -21.24 18.41
N ARG A 189 -3.78 -21.90 17.67
CA ARG A 189 -3.22 -23.22 18.05
C ARG A 189 -1.72 -23.28 17.95
#